data_AF-A0A960AKI0-F1
#
_entry.id   AF-A0A960AKI0-F1
#
_cell.length_a   1.000
_cell.length_b   1.000
_cell.length_c   1.000
_cell.angle_alpha   90.00
_cell.angle_beta   90.00
_cell.angle_gamma   90.00
#
_symmetry.space_group_name_H-M   'P 1'
#
loop_
_entity.id
_entity.type
_entity.pdbx_description
1 polymer ?
#
loop_
_entity_poly.entity_id
_entity_poly.type
_entity_poly.pdbx_seq_one_letter_code
_entity_poly.pdbx_strand_id
1 'polypeptide(L)'
;MPTTRPRHQVTETDELAAALDEAAVRWPELSRGQLITRLALEGQRATATRQRERRDTRLQAVRSHSGALTGVYTAQDLEALREDWPE
;
A
#
# COMPACT_ATOMS: atom_id res chain seq x y z
N MET A 1 11.35 -6.56 -35.39
CA MET A 1 10.05 -6.46 -34.71
C MET A 1 10.09 -5.40 -33.62
N PRO A 2 9.38 -4.27 -33.77
CA PRO A 2 9.19 -3.33 -32.66
C PRO A 2 8.13 -3.90 -31.73
N THR A 3 8.48 -4.15 -30.47
CA THR A 3 7.52 -4.47 -29.42
C THR A 3 6.75 -3.21 -29.06
N THR A 4 5.42 -3.27 -28.87
CA THR A 4 4.58 -2.12 -28.48
C THR A 4 4.99 -1.50 -27.14
N ARG A 5 5.62 -2.29 -26.26
CA ARG A 5 6.11 -1.82 -24.96
C ARG A 5 7.60 -1.47 -25.01
N PRO A 6 8.02 -0.44 -24.24
CA PRO A 6 9.43 -0.07 -24.14
C PRO A 6 10.24 -1.22 -23.56
N ARG A 7 11.51 -1.29 -23.97
CA ARG A 7 12.49 -2.19 -23.35
C ARG A 7 13.03 -1.54 -22.10
N HIS A 8 13.08 -2.30 -21.00
CA HIS A 8 13.73 -1.89 -19.77
C HIS A 8 15.10 -2.56 -19.69
N GLN A 9 16.17 -1.77 -19.73
CA GLN A 9 17.52 -2.25 -19.46
C GLN A 9 17.77 -2.19 -17.97
N VAL A 10 18.29 -3.28 -17.41
CA VAL A 10 18.59 -3.41 -15.99
C VAL A 10 20.05 -3.85 -15.88
N THR A 11 20.83 -3.10 -15.11
CA THR A 11 22.18 -3.51 -14.71
C THR A 11 22.08 -4.26 -13.40
N GLU A 12 22.66 -5.46 -13.35
CA GLU A 12 22.68 -6.25 -12.13
C GLU A 12 23.63 -5.64 -11.10
N THR A 13 23.09 -5.28 -9.94
CA THR A 13 23.84 -4.90 -8.74
C THR A 13 24.05 -6.12 -7.86
N ASP A 14 24.97 -6.06 -6.88
CA ASP A 14 25.20 -7.17 -5.95
C ASP A 14 23.92 -7.57 -5.18
N GLU A 15 23.10 -6.57 -4.79
CA GLU A 15 21.81 -6.81 -4.15
C GLU A 15 20.82 -7.50 -5.08
N LEU A 16 20.74 -7.07 -6.34
CA LEU A 16 19.88 -7.73 -7.33
C LEU A 16 20.39 -9.15 -7.63
N ALA A 17 21.70 -9.36 -7.65
CA ALA A 17 22.30 -10.67 -7.86
C ALA A 17 21.87 -11.66 -6.77
N ALA A 18 22.02 -11.26 -5.50
CA ALA A 18 21.61 -12.06 -4.36
C ALA A 18 20.10 -12.37 -4.37
N ALA A 19 19.27 -11.36 -4.66
CA ALA A 19 17.82 -11.56 -4.75
C ALA A 19 17.42 -12.53 -5.87
N LEU A 20 18.12 -12.49 -7.02
CA LEU A 20 17.89 -13.41 -8.12
C LEU A 20 18.38 -14.83 -7.80
N ASP A 21 19.46 -14.98 -7.04
CA ASP A 21 19.95 -16.29 -6.61
C ASP A 21 18.96 -16.96 -5.63
N GLU A 22 18.43 -16.20 -4.67
CA GLU A 22 17.35 -16.67 -3.81
C GLU A 22 16.08 -17.03 -4.60
N ALA A 23 15.73 -16.21 -5.60
CA ALA A 23 14.58 -16.46 -6.45
C ALA A 23 14.78 -17.73 -7.32
N ALA A 24 16.00 -18.01 -7.77
CA ALA A 24 16.33 -19.21 -8.54
C ALA A 24 16.16 -20.49 -7.72
N VAL A 25 16.35 -20.45 -6.39
CA VAL A 25 16.02 -21.60 -5.51
C VAL A 25 14.51 -21.89 -5.55
N ARG A 26 13.68 -20.84 -5.60
CA ARG A 26 12.21 -20.97 -5.62
C ARG A 26 11.67 -21.32 -7.01
N TRP A 27 12.30 -20.85 -8.07
CA TRP A 27 11.91 -21.07 -9.47
C TRP A 27 13.13 -21.49 -10.31
N PRO A 28 13.61 -22.74 -10.14
CA PRO A 28 14.83 -23.22 -10.80
C PRO A 28 14.70 -23.30 -12.33
N GLU A 29 13.47 -23.31 -12.86
CA GLU A 29 13.18 -23.38 -14.28
C GLU A 29 13.25 -22.03 -15.01
N LEU A 30 13.35 -20.91 -14.27
CA LEU A 30 13.33 -19.57 -14.84
C LEU A 30 14.73 -19.00 -15.05
N SER A 31 14.94 -18.38 -16.21
CA SER A 31 16.14 -17.58 -16.47
C SER A 31 16.15 -16.30 -15.62
N ARG A 32 17.33 -15.71 -15.39
CA ARG A 32 17.48 -14.46 -14.61
C ARG A 32 16.57 -13.33 -15.11
N GLY A 33 16.44 -13.14 -16.43
CA GLY A 33 15.54 -12.13 -17.00
C GLY A 33 14.05 -12.39 -16.70
N GLN A 34 13.64 -13.66 -16.67
CA GLN A 34 12.29 -14.04 -16.26
C GLN A 34 12.08 -13.84 -14.75
N LEU A 35 13.10 -14.10 -13.94
CA LEU A 35 13.07 -13.85 -12.49
C LEU A 35 12.92 -12.35 -12.19
N ILE A 36 13.61 -11.45 -12.91
CA ILE A 36 13.40 -9.99 -12.77
C ILE A 36 11.94 -9.63 -13.00
N THR A 37 11.33 -10.17 -14.07
CA THR A 37 9.93 -9.90 -14.39
C THR A 37 9.01 -10.46 -13.29
N ARG A 38 9.28 -11.66 -12.80
CA ARG A 38 8.48 -12.32 -11.77
C ARG A 38 8.53 -11.57 -10.44
N LEU A 39 9.73 -11.21 -9.99
CA LEU A 39 9.94 -10.45 -8.75
C LEU A 39 9.28 -9.07 -8.83
N ALA A 40 9.38 -8.37 -9.95
CA ALA A 40 8.70 -7.07 -10.13
C ALA A 40 7.16 -7.19 -9.99
N LEU A 41 6.56 -8.24 -10.55
CA LEU A 41 5.13 -8.49 -10.44
C LEU A 41 4.72 -8.93 -9.03
N GLU A 42 5.54 -9.74 -8.35
CA GLU A 42 5.29 -10.12 -6.95
C GLU A 42 5.40 -8.91 -6.01
N GLY A 43 6.39 -8.06 -6.20
CA GLY A 43 6.55 -6.81 -5.45
C GLY A 43 5.33 -5.89 -5.59
N GLN A 44 4.75 -5.79 -6.79
CA GLN A 44 3.51 -5.05 -7.02
C GLN A 44 2.34 -5.63 -6.22
N ARG A 45 2.17 -6.96 -6.22
CA ARG A 45 1.09 -7.65 -5.49
C ARG A 45 1.24 -7.48 -3.97
N ALA A 46 2.47 -7.63 -3.46
CA ALA A 46 2.77 -7.44 -2.05
C ALA A 46 2.47 -6.00 -1.60
N THR A 47 2.84 -5.01 -2.43
CA THR A 47 2.57 -3.59 -2.15
C THR A 47 1.07 -3.28 -2.18
N ALA A 48 0.35 -3.80 -3.18
CA ALA A 48 -1.10 -3.61 -3.29
C ALA A 48 -1.84 -4.22 -2.09
N THR A 49 -1.38 -5.36 -1.58
CA THR A 49 -1.97 -6.02 -0.40
C THR A 49 -1.76 -5.16 0.85
N ARG A 50 -0.53 -4.69 1.11
CA ARG A 50 -0.25 -3.79 2.24
C ARG A 50 -1.03 -2.48 2.19
N GLN A 51 -1.25 -1.91 1.01
CA GLN A 51 -2.06 -0.70 0.86
C GLN A 51 -3.54 -0.96 1.22
N ARG A 52 -4.10 -2.11 0.82
CA ARG A 52 -5.47 -2.50 1.20
C ARG A 52 -5.58 -2.68 2.71
N GLU A 53 -4.66 -3.42 3.33
CA GLU A 53 -4.63 -3.63 4.78
C GLU A 53 -4.58 -2.31 5.56
N ARG A 54 -3.71 -1.37 5.14
CA ARG A 54 -3.62 -0.03 5.73
C ARG A 54 -4.93 0.74 5.58
N ARG A 55 -5.56 0.69 4.40
CA ARG A 55 -6.85 1.35 4.16
C ARG A 55 -7.94 0.73 5.03
N ASP A 56 -7.99 -0.59 5.12
CA ASP A 56 -9.03 -1.30 5.86
C ASP A 56 -8.89 -1.07 7.36
N THR A 57 -7.65 -1.05 7.87
CA THR A 57 -7.32 -0.64 9.26
C THR A 57 -7.81 0.78 9.55
N ARG A 58 -7.54 1.74 8.64
CA ARG A 58 -8.01 3.12 8.78
C ARG A 58 -9.53 3.20 8.79
N LEU A 59 -10.20 2.51 7.85
CA LEU A 59 -11.66 2.50 7.77
C LEU A 59 -12.30 1.82 8.97
N GLN A 60 -11.66 0.81 9.55
CA GLN A 60 -12.11 0.19 10.78
C GLN A 60 -12.02 1.18 11.95
N ALA A 61 -10.89 1.89 12.11
CA ALA A 61 -10.75 2.90 13.15
C ALA A 61 -11.83 4.00 13.03
N VAL A 62 -12.06 4.53 11.82
CA VAL A 62 -13.11 5.52 11.58
C VAL A 62 -14.48 4.96 11.96
N ARG A 63 -14.83 3.75 11.51
CA ARG A 63 -16.12 3.13 11.83
C ARG A 63 -16.31 2.87 13.32
N SER A 64 -15.28 2.45 14.04
CA SER A 64 -15.35 2.21 15.48
C SER A 64 -15.63 3.48 16.29
N HIS A 65 -15.24 4.66 15.79
CA HIS A 65 -15.45 5.93 16.48
C HIS A 65 -16.60 6.76 15.89
N SER A 66 -17.07 6.44 14.68
CA SER A 66 -18.17 7.14 14.03
C SER A 66 -19.45 6.96 14.84
N GLY A 67 -20.06 8.08 15.24
CA GLY A 67 -21.30 8.07 16.02
C GLY A 67 -21.13 7.70 17.49
N ALA A 68 -19.90 7.50 17.98
CA ALA A 68 -19.64 7.22 19.39
C ALA A 68 -20.10 8.37 20.33
N LEU A 69 -20.26 9.57 19.78
CA LEU A 69 -20.73 10.76 20.48
C LEU A 69 -22.13 11.21 20.04
N THR A 70 -22.84 10.39 19.23
CA THR A 70 -24.22 10.69 18.83
C THR A 70 -25.12 10.68 20.05
N GLY A 71 -25.81 11.79 20.29
CA GLY A 71 -26.69 11.96 21.46
C GLY A 71 -25.97 12.37 22.75
N VAL A 72 -24.63 12.50 22.74
CA VAL A 72 -23.88 13.04 23.87
C VAL A 72 -23.99 14.56 23.94
N TYR A 73 -23.95 15.22 22.78
CA TYR A 73 -24.14 16.67 22.68
C TYR A 73 -25.61 17.00 22.41
N THR A 74 -26.12 17.92 23.18
CA THR A 74 -27.46 18.50 23.07
C THR A 74 -27.43 19.73 22.15
N ALA A 75 -28.61 20.19 21.74
CA ALA A 75 -28.72 21.42 20.95
C ALA A 75 -28.24 22.65 21.71
N GLN A 76 -28.33 22.64 23.05
CA GLN A 76 -27.84 23.73 23.90
C GLN A 76 -26.31 23.77 24.00
N ASP A 77 -25.62 22.63 23.90
CA ASP A 77 -24.15 22.58 23.98
C ASP A 77 -23.48 23.32 22.81
N LEU A 78 -24.12 23.34 21.64
CA LEU A 78 -23.63 24.07 20.47
C LEU A 78 -23.69 25.59 20.67
N GLU A 79 -24.73 26.07 21.35
CA GLU A 79 -24.91 27.51 21.61
C GLU A 79 -23.91 27.99 22.66
N ALA A 80 -23.72 27.22 23.73
CA ALA A 80 -22.71 27.50 24.74
C ALA A 80 -21.28 27.56 24.14
N LEU A 81 -20.97 26.70 23.17
CA LEU A 81 -19.66 26.69 22.52
C LEU A 81 -19.38 27.92 21.65
N ARG A 82 -20.44 28.56 21.13
CA ARG A 82 -20.34 29.77 20.30
C ARG A 82 -20.12 31.03 21.13
N GLU A 83 -20.66 31.07 22.34
CA GLU A 83 -20.44 32.17 23.27
C GLU A 83 -18.99 32.24 23.76
N ASP A 84 -18.28 31.11 23.81
CA ASP A 84 -16.88 31.00 24.26
C ASP A 84 -15.84 31.52 23.26
N TRP A 85 -16.24 31.87 22.03
CA TRP A 85 -15.33 32.44 21.02
C TRP A 85 -15.73 33.88 20.68
N PRO A 86 -15.07 34.90 21.27
CA PRO A 86 -15.26 36.28 20.84
C PRO A 86 -14.69 36.46 19.42
N GLU A 87 -15.32 37.34 18.64
CA GLU A 87 -15.02 37.64 17.22
C GLU A 87 -13.51 37.78 16.90
#